data_AF-A0AAJ0TMY0-F1
#
_entry.id   AF-A0AAJ0TMY0-F1
#
_cell.length_a   1.000
_cell.length_b   1.000
_cell.length_c   1.000
_cell.angle_alpha   90.00
_cell.angle_beta   90.00
_cell.angle_gamma   90.00
#
_symmetry.space_group_name_H-M   'P 1'
#
loop_
_entity.id
_entity.type
_entity.pdbx_description
1 polymer ?
#
loop_
_entity_poly.entity_id
_entity_poly.type
_entity_poly.pdbx_seq_one_letter_code
_entity_poly.pdbx_strand_id
1 'polypeptide(L)' 'MLTIRTTIGRENVVIGELEERIRAHAYKIKAILHPEKLRGYVIVEGVEDDIKAAVNGLR' A
#
# COMPACT_ATOMS: atom_id res chain seq x y z
N MET A 1 8.50 -7.58 -2.25
CA MET A 1 7.03 -7.43 -2.42
C MET A 1 6.38 -7.83 -1.12
N LEU A 2 5.51 -6.99 -0.55
CA LEU A 2 4.79 -7.25 0.69
C LEU A 2 3.28 -7.19 0.45
N THR A 3 2.52 -7.97 1.23
CA THR A 3 1.06 -7.93 1.24
C THR A 3 0.60 -7.17 2.48
N ILE A 4 -0.21 -6.14 2.27
CA ILE A 4 -0.77 -5.29 3.32
C ILE A 4 -2.22 -5.68 3.50
N ARG A 5 -2.59 -6.07 4.73
CA ARG A 5 -3.97 -6.34 5.11
C ARG A 5 -4.70 -5.00 5.30
N THR A 6 -5.89 -4.89 4.73
CA THR A 6 -6.77 -3.73 4.88
C THR A 6 -8.11 -4.18 5.46
N THR A 7 -8.92 -3.20 5.86
CA THR A 7 -10.35 -3.46 6.02
C THR A 7 -10.96 -3.82 4.65
N ILE A 8 -11.78 -4.87 4.62
CA ILE A 8 -12.48 -5.30 3.39
C ILE A 8 -13.34 -4.15 2.87
N GLY A 9 -13.21 -3.80 1.59
CA GLY A 9 -13.93 -2.70 0.95
C GLY A 9 -13.25 -1.33 1.10
N ARG A 10 -12.12 -1.23 1.82
CA ARG A 10 -11.32 0.00 1.96
C ARG A 10 -10.03 -0.03 1.14
N GLU A 11 -9.83 -1.02 0.29
CA GLU A 11 -8.59 -1.23 -0.48
C GLU A 11 -8.23 0.01 -1.30
N ASN A 12 -9.19 0.58 -2.03
CA ASN A 12 -8.98 1.79 -2.84
C ASN A 12 -8.66 3.03 -1.99
N VAL A 13 -9.20 3.13 -0.77
CA VAL A 13 -8.89 4.23 0.15
C VAL A 13 -7.45 4.12 0.62
N VAL A 14 -7.02 2.90 1.02
CA VAL A 14 -5.64 2.64 1.44
C VAL A 14 -4.66 2.88 0.29
N ILE A 15 -5.01 2.53 -0.94
CA ILE A 15 -4.20 2.84 -2.13
C ILE A 15 -4.04 4.35 -2.29
N GLY A 16 -5.12 5.13 -2.19
CA GLY A 16 -5.06 6.59 -2.28
C GLY A 16 -4.16 7.22 -1.21
N GLU A 17 -4.32 6.79 0.05
CA GLU A 17 -3.47 7.25 1.16
C GLU A 17 -1.99 6.85 0.97
N LEU A 18 -1.73 5.65 0.45
CA LEU A 18 -0.36 5.19 0.13
C LEU A 18 0.26 6.04 -0.97
N GLU A 19 -0.47 6.31 -2.06
CA GLU A 19 0.01 7.12 -3.16
C GLU A 19 0.39 8.54 -2.73
N GLU A 20 -0.43 9.17 -1.88
CA GLU A 20 -0.13 10.48 -1.31
C GLU A 20 1.16 10.46 -0.48
N ARG A 21 1.32 9.45 0.38
CA ARG A 21 2.52 9.29 1.21
C ARG A 21 3.78 9.03 0.38
N ILE A 22 3.67 8.20 -0.66
CA ILE A 22 4.76 7.91 -1.59
C ILE A 22 5.24 9.18 -2.29
N ARG A 23 4.31 10.01 -2.78
CA ARG A 23 4.63 11.30 -3.40
C ARG A 23 5.29 12.26 -2.41
N ALA A 24 4.79 12.31 -1.18
CA ALA A 24 5.28 13.25 -0.17
C ALA A 24 6.69 12.91 0.37
N HIS A 25 7.05 11.63 0.47
CA HIS A 25 8.30 11.19 1.11
C HIS A 25 9.31 10.56 0.14
N ALA A 26 8.99 10.53 -1.16
CA ALA A 26 9.83 9.95 -2.22
C ALA A 26 10.24 8.48 -1.97
N TYR A 27 9.37 7.72 -1.31
CA TYR A 27 9.56 6.28 -1.07
C TYR A 27 9.81 5.51 -2.37
N LYS A 28 10.72 4.54 -2.35
CA LYS A 28 11.04 3.65 -3.49
C LYS A 28 10.03 2.53 -3.63
N ILE A 29 8.76 2.90 -3.75
CA ILE A 29 7.66 2.01 -4.12
C ILE A 29 7.48 2.06 -5.64
N LYS A 30 7.47 0.89 -6.27
CA LYS A 30 7.41 0.71 -7.72
C LYS A 30 6.00 0.45 -8.21
N ALA A 31 5.22 -0.32 -7.44
CA ALA A 31 3.87 -0.71 -7.82
C ALA A 31 2.99 -0.97 -6.59
N ILE A 32 1.70 -0.71 -6.78
CA ILE A 32 0.63 -1.06 -5.86
C ILE A 32 -0.41 -1.84 -6.68
N LEU A 33 -0.83 -3.00 -6.17
CA LEU A 33 -1.76 -3.90 -6.86
C LEU A 33 -2.88 -4.32 -5.91
N HIS A 34 -4.13 -4.17 -6.38
CA HIS A 34 -5.32 -4.71 -5.72
C HIS A 34 -6.05 -5.65 -6.67
N PRO A 35 -5.87 -6.98 -6.53
CA PRO A 35 -6.59 -7.95 -7.35
C PRO A 35 -8.06 -8.03 -6.94
N GLU A 36 -8.99 -7.96 -7.89
CA GLU A 36 -10.44 -8.02 -7.61
C GLU A 36 -10.86 -9.26 -6.81
N LYS A 37 -10.16 -10.39 -7.01
CA LYS A 37 -10.44 -11.67 -6.34
C LYS A 37 -9.82 -11.77 -4.95
N LEU A 38 -8.98 -10.83 -4.53
CA LEU A 38 -8.31 -10.80 -3.23
C LEU A 38 -8.78 -9.60 -2.41
N ARG A 39 -9.88 -9.80 -1.68
CA ARG A 39 -10.48 -8.77 -0.82
C ARG A 39 -9.72 -8.63 0.49
N GLY A 40 -9.66 -7.41 1.00
CA GLY A 40 -8.99 -7.06 2.26
C GLY A 40 -7.48 -7.01 2.18
N TYR A 41 -6.91 -6.97 0.96
CA TYR A 41 -5.46 -6.89 0.77
C TYR A 41 -5.07 -6.00 -0.39
N VAL A 42 -3.90 -5.38 -0.23
CA VAL A 42 -3.16 -4.65 -1.26
C VAL A 42 -1.74 -5.21 -1.29
N ILE A 43 -1.20 -5.41 -2.48
CA ILE A 43 0.17 -5.89 -2.70
C ILE A 43 1.03 -4.69 -3.09
N VAL A 44 2.18 -4.54 -2.44
CA VAL A 44 3.10 -3.43 -2.66
C VAL A 44 4.48 -3.96 -3.05
N GLU A 45 5.02 -3.45 -4.16
CA GLU A 45 6.36 -3.76 -4.64
C GLU A 45 7.28 -2.55 -4.47
N GLY A 46 8.47 -2.76 -3.92
CA GLY A 46 9.41 -1.68 -3.60
C GLY A 46 10.51 -2.13 -2.65
N VAL A 47 11.27 -1.16 -2.14
CA VAL A 47 12.25 -1.37 -1.06
C VAL A 47 11.49 -1.67 0.23
N GLU A 48 11.89 -2.71 0.95
CA GLU A 48 11.14 -3.22 2.10
C GLU A 48 10.95 -2.19 3.22
N ASP A 49 12.00 -1.45 3.56
CA ASP A 49 11.96 -0.42 4.61
C ASP A 49 11.06 0.76 4.22
N ASP A 50 11.06 1.15 2.95
CA ASP A 50 10.18 2.19 2.42
C ASP A 50 8.71 1.73 2.42
N ILE A 51 8.44 0.46 2.13
CA ILE A 51 7.09 -0.11 2.24
C ILE A 51 6.64 -0.04 3.70
N LYS A 52 7.46 -0.50 4.64
CA LYS A 52 7.16 -0.47 6.08
C LYS A 52 6.92 0.96 6.58
N ALA A 53 7.72 1.92 6.14
CA ALA A 53 7.54 3.33 6.47
C ALA A 53 6.24 3.90 5.89
N ALA A 54 5.94 3.63 4.61
CA ALA A 54 4.74 4.11 3.94
C ALA A 54 3.45 3.59 4.59
N VAL A 55 3.43 2.32 5.00
CA VAL A 55 2.24 1.68 5.58
C VAL A 55 2.04 1.98 7.06
N ASN A 56 3.05 2.54 7.74
CA ASN A 56 2.98 2.80 9.17
C ASN A 56 1.85 3.80 9.49
N GLY A 57 0.89 3.36 10.30
CA GLY A 57 -0.22 4.21 10.74
C GLY A 57 -1.40 4.32 9.76
N LEU A 58 -1.41 3.56 8.67
CA LEU A 58 -2.62 3.37 7.84
C LEU A 58 -3.63 2.45 8.54
N ARG A 59 -4.94 2.67 8.35
CA ARG A 59 -6.03 1.87 8.95
C ARG A 59 -7.20 1.62 8.00
#